data_AF-A0A2P4QT02-F1
#
_entry.id   AF-A0A2P4QT02-F1
#
_cell.length_a   1.000
_cell.length_b   1.000
_cell.length_c   1.000
_cell.angle_alpha   90.00
_cell.angle_beta   90.00
_cell.angle_gamma   90.00
#
_symmetry.space_group_name_H-M   'P 1'
#
loop_
_entity.id
_entity.type
_entity.pdbx_description
1 polymer ?
#
loop_
_entity_poly.entity_id
_entity_poly.type
_entity_poly.pdbx_seq_one_letter_code
_entity_poly.pdbx_strand_id
1 'polypeptide(L)'
;MLTLSKVTQKDLNHYYTWVDVLKTKDNDKTENSCDDIKDARVCKRCGDAASKFCTGCKSVYYCSKYCQKEDWKRHKKEDCTDKLKI
;
A
#
# COMPACT_ATOMS: atom_id res chain seq x y z
N MET A 1 35.35 18.01 -44.80
CA MET A 1 34.03 17.35 -44.87
C MET A 1 33.53 17.13 -43.44
N LEU A 2 32.52 17.88 -42.99
CA LEU A 2 31.93 17.71 -41.65
C LEU A 2 30.45 17.36 -41.83
N THR A 3 30.07 16.13 -41.47
CA THR A 3 28.69 15.64 -41.61
C THR A 3 27.92 15.85 -40.32
N LEU A 4 27.05 16.85 -40.30
CA LEU A 4 26.18 17.15 -39.16
C LEU A 4 24.93 16.26 -39.18
N SER A 5 24.97 15.16 -38.42
CA SER A 5 23.82 14.25 -38.26
C SER A 5 22.72 14.91 -37.42
N LYS A 6 21.51 14.97 -37.97
CA LYS A 6 20.40 15.79 -37.46
C LYS A 6 19.82 15.21 -36.17
N VAL A 7 19.84 16.00 -35.09
CA VAL A 7 19.00 15.73 -33.91
C VAL A 7 17.56 16.11 -34.22
N THR A 8 16.59 15.30 -33.80
CA THR A 8 15.16 15.63 -33.92
C THR A 8 14.47 15.44 -32.57
N GLN A 9 14.44 16.50 -31.76
CA GLN A 9 13.45 16.61 -30.70
C GLN A 9 12.09 16.87 -31.35
N LYS A 10 11.09 16.05 -31.02
CA LYS A 10 9.68 16.33 -31.28
C LYS A 10 8.98 16.35 -29.93
N ASP A 11 8.86 17.55 -29.39
CA ASP A 11 8.04 17.85 -28.22
C ASP A 11 6.58 18.12 -28.64
N LEU A 12 5.71 18.23 -27.64
CA LEU A 12 4.34 18.78 -27.65
C LEU A 12 3.16 17.82 -27.96
N ASN A 13 2.60 17.34 -26.84
CA ASN A 13 1.28 17.76 -26.33
C ASN A 13 -0.01 17.04 -26.80
N HIS A 14 -0.57 16.22 -25.89
CA HIS A 14 -2.01 16.01 -25.73
C HIS A 14 -2.29 15.58 -24.28
N TYR A 15 -2.61 16.51 -23.37
CA TYR A 15 -3.95 16.97 -23.01
C TYR A 15 -4.83 15.88 -22.34
N TYR A 16 -5.24 16.17 -21.09
CA TYR A 16 -5.97 15.29 -20.18
C TYR A 16 -7.41 14.96 -20.63
N THR A 17 -7.84 13.71 -20.45
CA THR A 17 -9.27 13.35 -20.25
C THR A 17 -9.43 12.12 -19.35
N TRP A 18 -10.38 12.18 -18.42
CA TRP A 18 -10.97 11.03 -17.71
C TRP A 18 -12.30 10.64 -18.41
N VAL A 19 -13.06 9.59 -18.08
CA VAL A 19 -13.13 8.70 -16.89
C VAL A 19 -13.59 7.28 -17.31
N ASP A 20 -13.57 6.34 -16.35
CA ASP A 20 -14.51 5.20 -16.19
C ASP A 20 -14.87 4.29 -17.39
N VAL A 21 -14.37 3.04 -17.37
CA VAL A 21 -15.21 1.84 -17.53
C VAL A 21 -14.75 0.74 -16.56
N LEU A 22 -15.64 0.35 -15.63
CA LEU A 22 -15.44 -0.74 -14.66
C LEU A 22 -15.90 -2.10 -15.21
N LYS A 23 -15.17 -3.18 -14.87
CA LYS A 23 -15.65 -4.52 -14.38
C LYS A 23 -14.93 -5.74 -14.99
N THR A 24 -14.17 -6.45 -14.15
CA THR A 24 -14.30 -7.91 -13.88
C THR A 24 -13.80 -8.12 -12.43
N LYS A 25 -14.66 -8.50 -11.48
CA LYS A 25 -15.04 -9.88 -11.13
C LYS A 25 -13.88 -10.72 -10.58
N ASP A 26 -14.17 -11.34 -9.44
CA ASP A 26 -13.23 -11.84 -8.45
C ASP A 26 -12.44 -13.07 -8.89
N ASN A 27 -11.12 -13.05 -8.68
CA ASN A 27 -10.35 -14.29 -8.56
C ASN A 27 -9.14 -14.12 -7.63
N ASP A 28 -9.04 -15.02 -6.67
CA ASP A 28 -7.89 -15.18 -5.80
C ASP A 28 -6.68 -15.65 -6.63
N LYS A 29 -5.70 -14.77 -6.81
CA LYS A 29 -4.37 -15.15 -7.28
C LYS A 29 -3.31 -14.24 -6.69
N THR A 30 -2.49 -14.82 -5.84
CA THR A 30 -1.26 -14.20 -5.37
C THR A 30 -0.22 -14.34 -6.47
N GLU A 31 -0.06 -13.32 -7.31
CA GLU A 31 1.06 -13.24 -8.26
C GLU A 31 2.08 -12.19 -7.82
N ASN A 32 3.19 -12.72 -7.37
CA ASN A 32 4.42 -12.08 -6.96
C ASN A 32 5.14 -11.44 -8.15
N SER A 33 4.89 -10.14 -8.37
CA SER A 33 5.79 -9.26 -9.12
C SER A 33 6.29 -8.14 -8.21
N CYS A 34 7.61 -8.04 -8.07
CA CYS A 34 8.28 -6.99 -7.32
C CYS A 34 8.54 -5.79 -8.22
N ASP A 35 7.79 -4.68 -8.03
CA ASP A 35 8.24 -3.29 -8.29
C ASP A 35 7.13 -2.29 -7.93
N ASP A 36 6.80 -2.23 -6.63
CA ASP A 36 6.01 -1.13 -6.05
C ASP A 36 6.08 -1.21 -4.52
N ILE A 37 6.95 -0.40 -3.88
CA ILE A 37 7.02 -0.31 -2.41
C ILE A 37 5.88 0.58 -1.91
N LYS A 38 4.65 0.05 -1.99
CA LYS A 38 3.43 0.71 -1.48
C LYS A 38 3.04 0.09 -0.15
N ASP A 39 3.52 0.72 0.93
CA ASP A 39 3.28 0.39 2.33
C ASP A 39 3.54 -1.08 2.70
N ALA A 40 4.80 -1.39 3.01
CA ALA A 40 5.15 -2.60 3.74
C ALA A 40 4.46 -2.60 5.12
N ARG A 41 3.28 -3.23 5.19
CA ARG A 41 2.53 -3.43 6.43
C ARG A 41 3.34 -4.34 7.35
N VAL A 42 4.06 -3.75 8.29
CA VAL A 42 4.94 -4.47 9.22
C VAL A 42 4.26 -4.72 10.56
N CYS A 43 4.61 -5.83 11.20
CA CYS A 43 4.12 -6.20 12.51
C CYS A 43 4.71 -5.27 13.57
N LYS A 44 3.88 -4.46 14.24
CA LYS A 44 4.29 -3.53 15.32
C LYS A 44 5.07 -4.20 16.47
N ARG A 45 5.00 -5.53 16.60
CA ARG A 45 5.63 -6.34 17.66
C ARG A 45 6.98 -6.98 17.27
N CYS A 46 7.19 -7.40 16.02
CA CYS A 46 8.43 -8.07 15.58
C CYS A 46 9.04 -7.56 14.28
N GLY A 47 8.39 -6.65 13.55
CA GLY A 47 8.84 -6.18 12.24
C GLY A 47 8.44 -7.06 11.05
N ASP A 48 8.10 -8.35 11.26
CA ASP A 48 7.66 -9.26 10.18
C ASP A 48 6.52 -8.70 9.33
N ALA A 49 6.41 -9.13 8.07
CA ALA A 49 5.28 -8.81 7.20
C ALA A 49 3.93 -9.16 7.84
N ALA A 50 2.99 -8.22 7.80
CA ALA A 50 1.73 -8.27 8.53
C ALA A 50 0.52 -8.00 7.62
N SER A 51 -0.30 -9.03 7.42
CA SER A 51 -1.56 -8.93 6.67
C SER A 51 -2.78 -8.53 7.54
N LYS A 52 -2.66 -8.60 8.87
CA LYS A 52 -3.78 -8.38 9.82
C LYS A 52 -3.61 -7.04 10.51
N PHE A 53 -4.72 -6.37 10.83
CA PHE A 53 -4.73 -5.08 11.54
C PHE A 53 -5.66 -5.13 12.75
N CYS A 54 -5.49 -4.20 13.70
CA CYS A 54 -6.42 -4.03 14.80
C CYS A 54 -7.80 -3.58 14.28
N THR A 55 -8.86 -4.34 14.54
CA THR A 55 -10.19 -4.09 13.98
C THR A 55 -10.85 -2.79 14.47
N GLY A 56 -10.45 -2.28 15.65
CA GLY A 56 -10.91 -1.00 16.20
C GLY A 56 -10.28 0.18 15.45
N CYS A 57 -8.98 0.43 15.65
CA CYS A 57 -8.31 1.60 15.07
C CYS A 57 -7.89 1.45 13.59
N LYS A 58 -7.84 0.22 13.05
CA LYS A 58 -7.42 -0.14 11.66
C LYS A 58 -6.06 0.41 11.20
N SER A 59 -5.27 0.95 12.12
CA SER A 59 -4.04 1.71 11.83
C SER A 59 -2.76 0.95 12.20
N VAL A 60 -2.86 -0.11 13.02
CA VAL A 60 -1.71 -0.91 13.48
C VAL A 60 -1.82 -2.34 12.97
N TYR A 61 -0.71 -2.86 12.42
CA TYR A 61 -0.61 -4.16 11.78
C TYR A 61 0.16 -5.19 12.63
N TYR A 62 -0.24 -6.45 12.50
CA TYR A 62 0.33 -7.60 13.20
C TYR A 62 0.39 -8.84 12.29
N CYS A 63 1.48 -9.61 12.32
CA CYS A 63 1.56 -10.85 11.52
C CYS A 63 0.61 -11.95 12.06
N SER A 64 0.33 -11.97 13.38
CA SER A 64 -0.61 -12.91 13.99
C SER A 64 -1.44 -12.32 15.14
N LYS A 65 -2.52 -13.02 15.53
CA LYS A 65 -3.31 -12.71 16.73
C LYS A 65 -2.49 -12.81 18.02
N TYR A 66 -1.42 -13.62 18.04
CA TYR A 66 -0.51 -13.70 19.17
C TYR A 66 0.27 -12.38 19.34
N CYS A 67 0.85 -11.84 18.27
CA CYS A 67 1.53 -10.55 18.28
C CYS A 67 0.63 -9.41 18.78
N GLN A 68 -0.63 -9.40 18.34
CA GLN A 68 -1.63 -8.42 18.77
C GLN A 68 -1.94 -8.56 20.27
N LYS A 69 -2.11 -9.78 20.79
CA LYS A 69 -2.40 -10.01 22.22
C LYS A 69 -1.25 -9.58 23.13
N GLU A 70 -0.02 -9.87 22.75
CA GLU A 70 1.17 -9.47 23.52
C GLU A 70 1.32 -7.95 23.57
N ASP A 71 1.15 -7.27 22.43
CA ASP A 71 1.22 -5.81 22.34
C ASP A 71 -0.03 -5.10 22.89
N TRP A 72 -1.15 -5.81 23.10
CA TRP A 72 -2.47 -5.23 23.43
C TRP A 72 -2.45 -4.30 24.65
N LYS A 73 -1.67 -4.63 25.68
CA LYS A 73 -1.58 -3.81 26.91
C LYS A 73 -1.04 -2.40 26.62
N ARG A 74 -0.06 -2.28 25.72
CA ARG A 74 0.49 -1.01 25.24
C ARG A 74 -0.43 -0.39 24.20
N HIS A 75 -0.72 -1.16 23.14
CA HIS A 75 -1.53 -0.73 22.01
C HIS A 75 -2.85 -0.09 22.44
N LYS A 76 -3.62 -0.73 23.35
CA LYS A 76 -4.90 -0.20 23.85
C LYS A 76 -4.78 1.19 24.47
N LYS A 77 -3.66 1.50 25.12
CA LYS A 77 -3.42 2.76 25.83
C LYS A 77 -2.84 3.85 24.93
N GLU A 78 -1.97 3.48 23.99
CA GLU A 78 -1.08 4.42 23.29
C GLU A 78 -1.36 4.52 21.78
N ASP A 79 -1.66 3.40 21.10
CA ASP A 79 -1.80 3.34 19.64
C ASP A 79 -3.27 3.15 19.15
N CYS A 80 -4.18 2.69 20.02
CA CYS A 80 -5.54 2.30 19.66
C CYS A 80 -6.50 3.49 19.65
N THR A 81 -6.35 4.37 18.66
CA THR A 81 -7.34 5.41 18.38
C THR A 81 -8.60 4.80 17.76
N ASP A 82 -9.50 4.29 18.60
CA ASP A 82 -10.81 3.86 18.14
C ASP A 82 -11.63 5.08 17.71
N LYS A 83 -11.83 5.22 16.41
CA LYS A 83 -12.57 6.35 15.81
C LYS A 83 -14.06 6.07 15.68
N LEU A 84 -14.57 4.91 16.12
CA LEU A 84 -16.02 4.70 16.28
C LEU A 84 -16.49 5.20 17.65
N LYS A 85 -16.59 6.51 17.77
CA LYS A 85 -17.58 7.15 18.65
C LYS A 85 -18.72 7.64 17.77
N ILE A 86 -19.77 6.83 17.68
CA ILE A 86 -21.13 7.24 17.31
C ILE A 86 -21.83 7.65 18.60
#